data_AF-A0A925CGQ5-F1
#
_entry.id   AF-A0A925CGQ5-F1
#
_cell.length_a   1.000
_cell.length_b   1.000
_cell.length_c   1.000
_cell.angle_alpha   90.00
_cell.angle_beta   90.00
_cell.angle_gamma   90.00
#
_symmetry.space_group_name_H-M   'P 1'
#
loop_
_entity.id
_entity.type
_entity.pdbx_description
1 polymer ?
#
loop_
_entity_poly.entity_id
_entity_poly.type
_entity_poly.pdbx_seq_one_letter_code
_entity_poly.pdbx_strand_id
1 'polypeptide(L)'
;MATKSPAKKKPAAKATVQEKVSKPVSKPTHTPTVVIEKLISMAVSPLAAKPKESAKEREDRERRRQVLHQMLVRKRQDIIKEIEGSLGQSLIEDKQRRLESARDVGDQALMDLDRELGISLMEMRNRRRQAIDEALTRLNEGTYGICAECGVEISERRLEAVPFAKLCVECQSKEELLEKIEREEDRD
;
A
#
# COMPACT_ATOMS: atom_id res chain seq x y z
N MET A 1 7.14 -20.82 -59.87
CA MET A 1 8.58 -20.89 -59.51
C MET A 1 8.64 -20.99 -57.98
N ALA A 2 8.68 -22.20 -57.43
CA ALA A 2 9.89 -22.92 -57.01
C ALA A 2 10.65 -22.19 -55.88
N THR A 3 10.36 -22.51 -54.62
CA THR A 3 11.15 -23.37 -53.69
C THR A 3 12.23 -22.64 -52.87
N LYS A 4 12.07 -22.56 -51.54
CA LYS A 4 12.88 -23.25 -50.50
C LYS A 4 12.68 -22.67 -49.09
N SER A 5 12.22 -23.52 -48.17
CA SER A 5 12.51 -23.47 -46.71
C SER A 5 13.76 -24.33 -46.41
N PRO A 6 14.15 -24.62 -45.15
CA PRO A 6 14.35 -23.79 -43.93
C PRO A 6 15.76 -24.01 -43.31
N ALA A 7 16.14 -23.26 -42.26
CA ALA A 7 17.27 -23.64 -41.39
C ALA A 7 16.91 -23.50 -39.90
N LYS A 8 17.13 -24.60 -39.17
CA LYS A 8 16.89 -24.87 -37.74
C LYS A 8 18.08 -24.42 -36.87
N LYS A 9 17.79 -24.12 -35.59
CA LYS A 9 18.49 -24.52 -34.33
C LYS A 9 18.32 -23.39 -33.29
N LYS A 10 18.18 -23.57 -31.98
CA LYS A 10 17.68 -24.58 -31.00
C LYS A 10 17.82 -23.82 -29.64
N PRO A 11 16.95 -24.03 -28.63
CA PRO A 11 16.98 -23.24 -27.41
C PRO A 11 17.93 -23.84 -26.35
N ALA A 12 18.59 -22.99 -25.55
CA ALA A 12 19.34 -23.37 -24.34
C ALA A 12 18.65 -22.67 -23.15
N ALA A 13 17.91 -23.39 -22.31
CA ALA A 13 18.33 -24.25 -21.20
C ALA A 13 18.34 -23.47 -19.86
N LYS A 14 17.27 -23.69 -19.09
CA LYS A 14 17.16 -23.42 -17.64
C LYS A 14 18.23 -24.22 -16.89
N ALA A 15 18.85 -23.60 -15.89
CA ALA A 15 19.55 -24.30 -14.83
C ALA A 15 18.95 -23.92 -13.48
N THR A 16 18.16 -24.84 -12.93
CA THR A 16 17.76 -24.91 -11.53
C THR A 16 18.69 -25.94 -10.88
N VAL A 17 19.29 -25.64 -9.74
CA VAL A 17 19.97 -26.64 -8.90
C VAL A 17 19.49 -26.50 -7.47
N GLN A 18 18.69 -27.47 -7.05
CA GLN A 18 18.41 -27.80 -5.65
C GLN A 18 19.38 -28.89 -5.20
N GLU A 19 19.90 -28.69 -3.98
CA GLU A 19 20.09 -29.67 -2.90
C GLU A 19 20.92 -30.95 -3.14
N LYS A 20 21.90 -31.18 -2.25
CA LYS A 20 22.04 -32.48 -1.56
C LYS A 20 22.99 -32.44 -0.36
N VAL A 21 22.41 -32.87 0.75
CA VAL A 21 22.97 -33.23 2.05
C VAL A 21 23.83 -34.49 1.95
N SER A 22 24.94 -34.55 2.70
CA SER A 22 25.58 -35.82 3.08
C SER A 22 26.34 -35.71 4.42
N LYS A 23 25.83 -36.43 5.43
CA LYS A 23 26.56 -37.06 6.57
C LYS A 23 26.66 -38.58 6.26
N PRO A 24 27.41 -39.48 6.95
CA PRO A 24 27.73 -39.48 8.41
C PRO A 24 29.08 -40.16 8.84
N VAL A 25 29.22 -40.40 10.18
CA VAL A 25 30.03 -41.43 10.90
C VAL A 25 31.49 -41.04 11.27
N SER A 26 32.11 -41.25 12.45
CA SER A 26 31.78 -41.60 13.87
C SER A 26 33.05 -41.53 14.78
N LYS A 27 32.91 -41.10 16.06
CA LYS A 27 33.54 -41.47 17.38
C LYS A 27 34.94 -42.17 17.47
N PRO A 28 35.77 -41.95 18.54
CA PRO A 28 35.53 -42.35 19.97
C PRO A 28 35.99 -41.32 21.05
N THR A 29 35.30 -41.12 22.18
CA THR A 29 35.26 -41.82 23.51
C THR A 29 36.56 -41.72 24.33
N HIS A 30 36.52 -41.07 25.52
CA HIS A 30 37.02 -41.56 26.83
C HIS A 30 36.60 -40.60 27.99
N THR A 31 36.00 -41.18 29.03
CA THR A 31 35.69 -40.67 30.38
C THR A 31 36.94 -40.77 31.31
N PRO A 32 36.99 -40.32 32.59
CA PRO A 32 35.87 -40.13 33.53
C PRO A 32 35.92 -38.98 34.59
N THR A 33 34.73 -38.72 35.16
CA THR A 33 34.34 -38.28 36.54
C THR A 33 35.27 -37.42 37.41
N VAL A 34 34.76 -36.29 37.95
CA VAL A 34 34.50 -36.01 39.39
C VAL A 34 33.66 -34.72 39.56
N VAL A 35 32.47 -34.88 40.15
CA VAL A 35 31.71 -34.04 41.11
C VAL A 35 31.96 -32.51 41.15
N ILE A 36 30.94 -31.72 40.78
CA ILE A 36 30.37 -30.61 41.59
C ILE A 36 28.85 -30.55 41.34
N GLU A 37 28.05 -31.03 42.29
CA GLU A 37 26.65 -30.62 42.42
C GLU A 37 26.60 -29.13 42.77
N LYS A 38 25.67 -28.38 42.16
CA LYS A 38 24.63 -27.58 42.85
C LYS A 38 24.07 -26.46 41.94
N LEU A 39 22.75 -26.56 41.70
CA LEU A 39 21.74 -25.51 41.43
C LEU A 39 21.31 -25.19 39.97
N ILE A 40 19.99 -25.37 39.80
CA ILE A 40 19.04 -24.80 38.83
C ILE A 40 18.80 -25.66 37.56
N SER A 41 18.03 -26.72 37.80
CA SER A 41 16.90 -27.08 36.96
C SER A 41 15.89 -25.94 36.84
N MET A 42 15.24 -25.80 35.68
CA MET A 42 14.01 -25.06 35.32
C MET A 42 14.29 -24.15 34.11
N ALA A 43 13.46 -23.99 33.09
CA ALA A 43 12.23 -24.60 32.61
C ALA A 43 12.06 -23.99 31.20
N VAL A 44 11.81 -24.81 30.16
CA VAL A 44 11.50 -24.27 28.83
C VAL A 44 10.04 -23.84 28.88
N SER A 45 9.82 -22.55 29.13
CA SER A 45 8.49 -21.93 29.18
C SER A 45 7.79 -22.02 27.82
N PRO A 46 6.48 -22.32 27.79
CA PRO A 46 5.69 -22.39 26.58
C PRO A 46 5.41 -20.98 26.04
N LEU A 47 5.16 -20.92 24.73
CA LEU A 47 4.75 -19.77 23.94
C LEU A 47 3.69 -18.93 24.68
N ALA A 48 4.04 -17.68 24.99
CA ALA A 48 3.20 -16.75 25.73
C ALA A 48 1.86 -16.49 25.03
N ALA A 49 0.76 -16.84 25.72
CA ALA A 49 -0.59 -16.46 25.34
C ALA A 49 -0.75 -14.93 25.40
N LYS A 50 -1.29 -14.32 24.35
CA LYS A 50 -1.64 -12.88 24.29
C LYS A 50 -2.53 -12.51 25.50
N PRO A 51 -2.37 -11.32 26.12
CA PRO A 51 -3.19 -10.90 27.25
C PRO A 51 -4.67 -10.90 26.88
N LYS A 52 -5.53 -11.42 27.75
CA LYS A 52 -7.00 -11.35 27.59
C LYS A 52 -7.42 -9.89 27.77
N GLU A 53 -7.52 -9.13 26.68
CA GLU A 53 -8.12 -7.79 26.69
C GLU A 53 -9.46 -7.82 27.44
N SER A 54 -9.67 -6.83 28.32
CA SER A 54 -10.90 -6.72 29.10
C SER A 54 -12.10 -6.48 28.18
N ALA A 55 -13.29 -6.94 28.59
CA ALA A 55 -14.51 -6.77 27.78
C ALA A 55 -14.79 -5.30 27.43
N LYS A 56 -14.40 -4.37 28.32
CA LYS A 56 -14.55 -2.92 28.14
C LYS A 56 -13.63 -2.36 27.05
N GLU A 57 -12.35 -2.75 27.05
CA GLU A 57 -11.37 -2.31 26.03
C GLU A 57 -11.76 -2.77 24.61
N ARG A 58 -12.37 -3.95 24.50
CA ARG A 58 -12.90 -4.46 23.21
C ARG A 58 -14.05 -3.61 22.70
N GLU A 59 -14.97 -3.23 23.59
CA GLU A 59 -16.11 -2.39 23.25
C GLU A 59 -15.65 -0.98 22.80
N ASP A 60 -14.70 -0.38 23.51
CA ASP A 60 -14.15 0.94 23.15
C ASP A 60 -13.43 0.90 21.79
N ARG A 61 -12.67 -0.17 21.51
CA ARG A 61 -12.04 -0.39 20.19
C ARG A 61 -13.07 -0.53 19.07
N GLU A 62 -14.15 -1.26 19.33
CA GLU A 62 -15.25 -1.46 18.37
C GLU A 62 -15.95 -0.12 18.08
N ARG A 63 -16.24 0.68 19.11
CA ARG A 63 -16.81 2.03 18.96
C ARG A 63 -15.90 2.92 18.13
N ARG A 64 -14.60 2.95 18.43
CA ARG A 64 -13.60 3.72 17.65
C ARG A 64 -13.59 3.26 16.19
N ARG A 65 -13.57 1.95 15.94
CA ARG A 65 -13.62 1.37 14.59
C ARG A 65 -14.87 1.81 13.82
N GLN A 66 -16.03 1.82 14.47
CA GLN A 66 -17.29 2.25 13.85
C GLN A 66 -17.28 3.73 13.48
N VAL A 67 -16.75 4.61 14.36
CA VAL A 67 -16.62 6.05 14.07
C VAL A 67 -15.71 6.28 12.86
N LEU A 68 -14.54 5.62 12.83
CA LEU A 68 -13.61 5.71 11.71
C LEU A 68 -14.22 5.16 10.41
N HIS A 69 -14.97 4.07 10.49
CA HIS A 69 -15.69 3.51 9.34
C HIS A 69 -16.69 4.51 8.76
N GLN A 70 -17.54 5.09 9.60
CA GLN A 70 -18.53 6.08 9.16
C GLN A 70 -17.87 7.32 8.52
N MET A 71 -16.75 7.78 9.09
CA MET A 71 -15.97 8.88 8.54
C MET A 71 -15.45 8.55 7.13
N LEU A 72 -14.83 7.38 6.94
CA LEU A 72 -14.30 6.95 5.65
C LEU A 72 -15.41 6.78 4.60
N VAL A 73 -16.55 6.19 4.98
CA VAL A 73 -17.70 6.04 4.09
C VAL A 73 -18.25 7.39 3.65
N ARG A 74 -18.40 8.35 4.58
CA ARG A 74 -18.83 9.71 4.24
C ARG A 74 -17.85 10.35 3.26
N LYS A 75 -16.54 10.31 3.53
CA LYS A 75 -15.52 10.86 2.63
C LYS A 75 -15.53 10.21 1.25
N ARG A 76 -15.74 8.89 1.17
CA ARG A 76 -15.89 8.16 -0.09
C ARG A 76 -17.08 8.68 -0.89
N GLN A 77 -18.23 8.86 -0.24
CA GLN A 77 -19.44 9.38 -0.88
C GLN A 77 -19.24 10.82 -1.38
N ASP A 78 -18.55 11.67 -0.61
CA ASP A 78 -18.24 13.03 -1.02
C ASP A 78 -17.39 13.05 -2.29
N ILE A 79 -16.33 12.22 -2.36
CA ILE A 79 -15.49 12.11 -3.56
C ILE A 79 -16.29 11.57 -4.76
N ILE A 80 -17.18 10.60 -4.56
CA ILE A 80 -18.03 10.08 -5.64
C ILE A 80 -18.93 11.19 -6.19
N LYS A 81 -19.57 11.98 -5.32
CA LYS A 81 -20.39 13.13 -5.74
C LYS A 81 -19.58 14.17 -6.51
N GLU A 82 -18.34 14.44 -6.09
CA GLU A 82 -17.44 15.34 -6.82
C GLU A 82 -17.12 14.81 -8.22
N ILE A 83 -16.87 13.50 -8.37
CA ILE A 83 -16.61 12.86 -9.66
C ILE A 83 -17.86 12.92 -10.56
N GLU A 84 -19.02 12.52 -10.03
CA GLU A 84 -20.30 12.54 -10.76
C GLU A 84 -20.67 13.96 -11.21
N GLY A 85 -20.50 14.95 -10.33
CA GLY A 85 -20.78 16.35 -10.63
C GLY A 85 -19.91 16.89 -11.77
N SER A 86 -18.61 16.60 -11.75
CA SER A 86 -17.72 17.07 -12.83
C SER A 86 -17.88 16.30 -14.13
N LEU A 87 -18.25 15.02 -14.08
CA LEU A 87 -18.64 14.28 -15.29
C LEU A 87 -19.89 14.90 -15.91
N GLY A 88 -20.90 15.24 -15.09
CA GLY A 88 -22.11 15.92 -15.54
C GLY A 88 -21.83 17.27 -16.20
N GLN A 89 -20.96 18.09 -15.60
CA GLN A 89 -20.52 19.38 -16.18
C GLN A 89 -19.80 19.17 -17.52
N SER A 90 -18.83 18.25 -17.57
CA SER A 90 -18.08 17.96 -18.79
C SER A 90 -18.97 17.52 -19.95
N LEU A 91 -20.01 16.72 -19.69
CA LEU A 91 -20.99 16.29 -20.69
C LEU A 91 -21.86 17.44 -21.22
N ILE A 92 -22.28 18.36 -20.35
CA ILE A 92 -23.06 19.54 -20.74
C ILE A 92 -22.19 20.45 -21.62
N GLU A 93 -20.96 20.70 -21.21
CA GLU A 93 -20.01 21.48 -21.98
C GLU A 93 -19.73 20.85 -23.34
N ASP A 94 -19.49 19.52 -23.41
CA ASP A 94 -19.29 18.80 -24.68
C ASP A 94 -20.50 18.94 -25.61
N LYS A 95 -21.72 18.90 -25.07
CA LYS A 95 -22.94 19.13 -25.84
C LYS A 95 -22.99 20.55 -26.39
N GLN A 96 -22.64 21.54 -25.59
CA GLN A 96 -22.63 22.95 -25.99
C GLN A 96 -21.54 23.23 -27.04
N ARG A 97 -20.36 22.63 -26.90
CA ARG A 97 -19.29 22.66 -27.91
C ARG A 97 -19.74 22.15 -29.27
N ARG A 98 -20.53 21.07 -29.32
CA ARG A 98 -21.06 20.53 -30.59
C ARG A 98 -22.08 21.44 -31.28
N LEU A 99 -22.72 22.34 -30.52
CA LEU A 99 -23.70 23.29 -31.05
C LEU A 99 -23.05 24.57 -31.58
N GLU A 100 -21.84 24.91 -31.12
CA GLU A 100 -21.09 26.08 -31.58
C GLU A 100 -20.22 25.75 -32.81
N SER A 101 -20.73 26.10 -33.98
CA SER A 101 -20.18 25.71 -35.29
C SER A 101 -19.14 26.67 -35.90
N ALA A 102 -18.60 27.62 -35.13
CA ALA A 102 -17.56 28.54 -35.62
C ALA A 102 -16.53 28.83 -34.52
N ARG A 103 -15.38 28.15 -34.58
CA ARG A 103 -14.24 28.31 -33.66
C ARG A 103 -12.95 28.33 -34.46
N ASP A 104 -12.02 29.19 -34.09
CA ASP A 104 -10.72 29.26 -34.75
C ASP A 104 -9.74 28.21 -34.22
N VAL A 105 -8.53 28.16 -34.77
CA VAL A 105 -7.49 27.18 -34.36
C VAL A 105 -7.00 27.44 -32.93
N GLY A 106 -7.00 28.70 -32.48
CA GLY A 106 -6.61 29.06 -31.12
C GLY A 106 -7.64 28.58 -30.10
N ASP A 107 -8.92 28.77 -30.39
CA ASP A 107 -10.04 28.27 -29.59
C ASP A 107 -9.98 26.75 -29.45
N GLN A 108 -9.69 26.03 -30.55
CA GLN A 108 -9.53 24.58 -30.51
C GLN A 108 -8.38 24.14 -29.62
N ALA A 109 -7.22 24.79 -29.71
CA ALA A 109 -6.07 24.47 -28.88
C ALA A 109 -6.34 24.70 -27.38
N LEU A 110 -7.03 25.78 -27.02
CA LEU A 110 -7.42 26.05 -25.64
C LEU A 110 -8.38 24.97 -25.10
N MET A 111 -9.30 24.50 -25.93
CA MET A 111 -10.26 23.45 -25.53
C MET A 111 -9.61 22.09 -25.32
N ASP A 112 -8.62 21.76 -26.14
CA ASP A 112 -7.84 20.52 -25.96
C ASP A 112 -7.08 20.55 -24.63
N LEU A 113 -6.50 21.71 -24.27
CA LEU A 113 -5.86 21.92 -22.98
C LEU A 113 -6.86 21.77 -21.81
N ASP A 114 -8.03 22.42 -21.91
CA ASP A 114 -9.07 22.33 -20.88
C ASP A 114 -9.56 20.88 -20.70
N ARG A 115 -9.68 20.14 -21.80
CA ARG A 115 -10.04 18.71 -21.79
C ARG A 115 -8.97 17.88 -21.09
N GLU A 116 -7.70 18.08 -21.42
CA GLU A 116 -6.58 17.36 -20.81
C GLU A 116 -6.49 17.65 -19.30
N LEU A 117 -6.65 18.92 -18.89
CA LEU A 117 -6.73 19.30 -17.49
C LEU A 117 -7.91 18.61 -16.79
N GLY A 118 -9.08 18.59 -17.42
CA GLY A 118 -10.27 17.90 -16.90
C GLY A 118 -10.01 16.41 -16.66
N ILE A 119 -9.35 15.73 -17.59
CA ILE A 119 -8.98 14.31 -17.46
C ILE A 119 -8.02 14.11 -16.27
N SER A 120 -6.95 14.91 -16.18
CA SER A 120 -5.97 14.82 -15.08
C SER A 120 -6.62 15.02 -13.71
N LEU A 121 -7.53 16.00 -13.58
CA LEU A 121 -8.30 16.23 -12.36
C LEU A 121 -9.20 15.04 -12.01
N MET A 122 -9.86 14.43 -13.00
CA MET A 122 -10.66 13.21 -12.77
C MET A 122 -9.79 12.05 -12.28
N GLU A 123 -8.60 11.85 -12.88
CA GLU A 123 -7.68 10.81 -12.46
C GLU A 123 -7.17 11.02 -11.03
N MET A 124 -6.87 12.27 -10.64
CA MET A 124 -6.50 12.60 -9.26
C MET A 124 -7.63 12.27 -8.27
N ARG A 125 -8.88 12.62 -8.59
CA ARG A 125 -10.05 12.29 -7.75
C ARG A 125 -10.27 10.78 -7.67
N ASN A 126 -10.11 10.07 -8.77
CA ASN A 126 -10.23 8.61 -8.82
C ASN A 126 -9.15 7.93 -7.96
N ARG A 127 -7.90 8.39 -8.04
CA ARG A 127 -6.80 7.95 -7.15
C ARG A 127 -7.13 8.21 -5.68
N ARG A 128 -7.68 9.39 -5.36
CA ARG A 128 -8.12 9.71 -3.99
C ARG A 128 -9.23 8.77 -3.52
N ARG A 129 -10.22 8.44 -4.37
CA ARG A 129 -11.27 7.46 -4.06
C ARG A 129 -10.67 6.09 -3.77
N GLN A 130 -9.77 5.61 -4.63
CA GLN A 130 -9.08 4.33 -4.45
C GLN A 130 -8.30 4.28 -3.13
N ALA A 131 -7.62 5.37 -2.76
CA ALA A 131 -6.90 5.45 -1.49
C ALA A 131 -7.83 5.34 -0.26
N ILE A 132 -9.08 5.84 -0.37
CA ILE A 132 -10.11 5.65 0.66
C ILE A 132 -10.65 4.21 0.66
N ASP A 133 -10.83 3.60 -0.51
CA ASP A 133 -11.23 2.19 -0.61
C ASP A 133 -10.16 1.26 0.02
N GLU A 134 -8.87 1.56 -0.17
CA GLU A 134 -7.75 0.89 0.52
C GLU A 134 -7.79 1.12 2.04
N ALA A 135 -8.10 2.33 2.49
CA ALA A 135 -8.24 2.64 3.91
C ALA A 135 -9.37 1.83 4.57
N LEU A 136 -10.51 1.69 3.89
CA LEU A 136 -11.62 0.84 4.33
C LEU A 136 -11.21 -0.63 4.41
N THR A 137 -10.42 -1.10 3.45
CA THR A 137 -9.88 -2.47 3.45
C THR A 137 -8.98 -2.70 4.68
N ARG A 138 -8.04 -1.78 4.94
CA ARG A 138 -7.19 -1.82 6.16
C ARG A 138 -8.00 -1.77 7.45
N LEU A 139 -9.13 -1.07 7.46
CA LEU A 139 -10.00 -1.00 8.63
C LEU A 139 -10.66 -2.35 8.92
N ASN A 140 -11.06 -3.07 7.88
CA ASN A 140 -11.60 -4.43 8.00
C ASN A 140 -10.53 -5.43 8.45
N GLU A 141 -9.28 -5.25 8.02
CA GLU A 141 -8.13 -6.04 8.47
C GLU A 141 -7.65 -5.69 9.88
N GLY A 142 -8.12 -4.56 10.45
CA GLY A 142 -7.73 -4.08 11.77
C GLY A 142 -6.36 -3.38 11.82
N THR A 143 -5.79 -3.01 10.68
CA THR A 143 -4.50 -2.32 10.56
C THR A 143 -4.62 -0.81 10.35
N TYR A 144 -5.83 -0.30 10.09
CA TYR A 144 -6.08 1.12 9.90
C TYR A 144 -5.84 1.93 11.18
N GLY A 145 -5.25 3.11 11.02
CA GLY A 145 -4.89 4.00 12.14
C GLY A 145 -3.59 3.61 12.84
N ILE A 146 -2.85 2.63 12.32
CA ILE A 146 -1.52 2.24 12.79
C ILE A 146 -0.49 2.59 11.71
N CYS A 147 0.63 3.17 12.09
CA CYS A 147 1.73 3.49 11.17
C CYS A 147 2.34 2.20 10.62
N ALA A 148 2.45 2.08 9.29
CA ALA A 148 3.02 0.91 8.63
C ALA A 148 4.52 0.69 8.91
N GLU A 149 5.25 1.74 9.29
CA GLU A 149 6.70 1.67 9.51
C GLU A 149 7.06 1.46 10.99
N CYS A 150 6.51 2.28 11.89
CA CYS A 150 6.86 2.23 13.32
C CYS A 150 5.83 1.51 14.21
N GLY A 151 4.65 1.17 13.67
CA GLY A 151 3.59 0.48 14.43
C GLY A 151 2.87 1.34 15.47
N VAL A 152 3.15 2.64 15.54
CA VAL A 152 2.50 3.58 16.48
C VAL A 152 1.14 4.02 15.94
N GLU A 153 0.18 4.29 16.84
CA GLU A 153 -1.12 4.85 16.45
C GLU A 153 -0.97 6.23 15.78
N ILE A 154 -1.69 6.40 14.68
CA ILE A 154 -1.80 7.67 13.95
C ILE A 154 -2.83 8.54 14.68
N SER A 155 -2.50 9.81 14.88
CA SER A 155 -3.40 10.75 15.56
C SER A 155 -4.73 10.91 14.83
N GLU A 156 -5.82 11.02 15.57
CA GLU A 156 -7.16 11.14 14.99
C GLU A 156 -7.30 12.40 14.14
N ARG A 157 -6.72 13.53 14.58
CA ARG A 157 -6.66 14.77 13.79
C ARG A 157 -6.00 14.59 12.42
N ARG A 158 -4.97 13.72 12.33
CA ARG A 158 -4.32 13.41 11.05
C ARG A 158 -5.22 12.55 10.17
N LEU A 159 -5.92 11.56 10.74
CA LEU A 159 -6.88 10.74 9.99
C LEU A 159 -8.11 11.54 9.54
N GLU A 160 -8.52 12.55 10.29
CA GLU A 160 -9.60 13.47 9.87
C GLU A 160 -9.18 14.35 8.68
N ALA A 161 -7.95 14.87 8.71
CA ALA A 161 -7.39 15.70 7.63
C ALA A 161 -7.02 14.87 6.40
N VAL A 162 -6.34 13.73 6.61
CA VAL A 162 -5.82 12.83 5.58
C VAL A 162 -6.26 11.38 5.90
N PRO A 163 -7.48 10.98 5.50
CA PRO A 163 -8.06 9.69 5.89
C PRO A 163 -7.40 8.47 5.25
N PHE A 164 -6.55 8.65 4.25
CA PHE A 164 -5.82 7.56 3.60
C PHE A 164 -4.39 7.41 4.10
N ALA A 165 -3.98 8.17 5.12
CA ALA A 165 -2.61 8.13 5.66
C ALA A 165 -2.17 6.69 6.03
N LYS A 166 -0.95 6.33 5.61
CA LYS A 166 -0.30 5.04 5.93
C LYS A 166 0.76 5.18 7.02
N LEU A 167 1.34 6.37 7.16
CA LEU A 167 2.42 6.67 8.08
C LEU A 167 2.02 7.74 9.11
N CYS A 168 2.73 7.79 10.23
CA CYS A 168 2.65 8.89 11.19
C CYS A 168 3.45 10.12 10.68
N VAL A 169 3.35 11.25 11.39
CA VAL A 169 4.02 12.51 10.98
C VAL A 169 5.54 12.36 10.94
N GLU A 170 6.11 11.70 11.94
CA GLU A 170 7.57 11.51 12.05
C GLU A 170 8.11 10.64 10.91
N CYS A 171 7.46 9.48 10.66
CA CYS A 171 7.81 8.57 9.58
C CYS A 171 7.67 9.25 8.21
N GLN A 172 6.55 9.95 7.99
CA GLN A 172 6.32 10.69 6.75
C GLN A 172 7.40 11.76 6.50
N SER A 173 7.76 12.52 7.54
CA SER A 173 8.79 13.57 7.43
C SER A 173 10.16 12.99 7.10
N LYS A 174 10.49 11.82 7.65
CA LYS A 174 11.74 11.11 7.36
C LYS A 174 11.78 10.63 5.92
N GLU A 175 10.72 10.01 5.43
CA GLU A 175 10.64 9.52 4.05
C GLU A 175 10.75 10.69 3.05
N GLU A 176 10.05 11.80 3.29
CA GLU A 176 10.16 13.01 2.47
C GLU A 176 11.56 13.63 2.48
N LEU A 177 12.29 13.53 3.59
CA LEU A 177 13.67 14.01 3.69
C LEU A 177 14.62 13.10 2.89
N LEU A 178 14.46 11.78 3.02
CA LEU A 178 15.24 10.81 2.27
C LEU A 178 15.04 10.98 0.76
N GLU A 179 13.79 11.09 0.31
CA GLU A 179 13.50 11.35 -1.10
C GLU A 179 14.09 12.69 -1.60
N LYS A 180 14.19 13.70 -0.73
CA LYS A 180 14.82 14.98 -1.10
C LYS A 180 16.32 14.82 -1.31
N ILE A 181 16.99 14.10 -0.40
CA ILE A 181 18.43 13.82 -0.50
C ILE A 181 18.70 13.01 -1.77
N GLU A 182 17.95 11.93 -2.02
CA GLU A 182 18.08 11.11 -3.24
C GLU A 182 17.92 11.94 -4.52
N ARG A 183 16.93 12.83 -4.56
CA ARG A 183 16.71 13.74 -5.71
C ARG A 183 17.78 14.83 -5.87
N GLU A 184 18.56 15.11 -4.84
CA GLU A 184 19.71 16.02 -4.91
C GLU A 184 20.96 15.27 -5.39
N GLU A 185 21.19 14.07 -4.86
CA GLU A 185 22.28 13.18 -5.31
C GLU A 185 22.16 12.80 -6.80
N ASP A 186 20.95 12.56 -7.30
CA ASP A 186 20.71 12.27 -8.73
C ASP A 186 20.93 13.48 -9.67
N ARG A 187 21.04 14.69 -9.11
CA ARG A 187 21.23 15.93 -9.88
C ARG A 187 22.70 16.35 -10.03
N ASP A 188 23.57 15.86 -9.16
CA ASP A 188 25.01 16.15 -9.13
C ASP A 188 25.83 15.14 -9.96
#